data_AF-A0A2V9UQ68-F1
#
_entry.id   AF-A0A2V9UQ68-F1
#
_cell.length_a   1.000
_cell.length_b   1.000
_cell.length_c   1.000
_cell.angle_alpha   90.00
_cell.angle_beta   90.00
_cell.angle_gamma   90.00
#
_symmetry.space_group_name_H-M   'P 1'
#
loop_
_entity.id
_entity.type
_entity.pdbx_description
1 polymer ?
#
loop_
_entity_poly.entity_id
_entity_poly.type
_entity_poly.pdbx_seq_one_letter_code
_entity_poly.pdbx_strand_id
1 'polypeptide(L)'
;MVLRDIVEARLVRYGGDDKQRESTLKQMFAEAGCDNKHLSEQPVEKSKQPNVICMLPGSSDKVIIIGAHFDRVPEGDGVVDNWSGASLLPSLYEAVKNEPRKHTYVFIGFTDEEQGEVGSRFYVRQMTNEQVAATDAMVNMDTLGLAPTEIWASHSDKRLISAIMALAKQLNIPVTGVNVDQIGSTDAEQFSERKIPRITIHSLTQETWNARILHTSKDKLSAIRPDDYYQTYRLLAAYVAFLDQVASAPVTPNPQ
;
A
#
# COMPACT_ATOMS: atom_id res chain seq x y z
N MET A 1 12.81 10.39 7.38
CA MET A 1 12.45 9.03 7.83
C MET A 1 11.73 9.14 9.16
N VAL A 2 10.62 8.42 9.32
CA VAL A 2 9.84 8.34 10.56
C VAL A 2 10.54 7.38 11.53
N LEU A 3 10.53 7.71 12.82
CA LEU A 3 11.13 6.89 13.86
C LEU A 3 10.39 5.55 14.02
N ARG A 4 11.12 4.49 14.37
CA ARG A 4 10.56 3.14 14.58
C ARG A 4 9.38 3.15 15.55
N ASP A 5 9.54 3.81 16.68
CA ASP A 5 8.49 3.86 17.71
C ASP A 5 7.19 4.50 17.20
N ILE A 6 7.27 5.46 16.27
CA ILE A 6 6.08 6.07 15.65
C ILE A 6 5.40 5.08 14.69
N VAL A 7 6.20 4.36 13.89
CA VAL A 7 5.68 3.34 12.95
C VAL A 7 4.99 2.21 13.73
N GLU A 8 5.62 1.70 14.79
CA GLU A 8 5.04 0.66 15.64
C GLU A 8 3.84 1.18 16.45
N ALA A 9 3.86 2.43 16.92
CA ALA A 9 2.71 3.04 17.60
C ALA A 9 1.48 3.19 16.70
N ARG A 10 1.66 3.39 15.40
CA ARG A 10 0.55 3.39 14.42
C ARG A 10 0.00 1.98 14.21
N LEU A 11 0.86 0.98 14.09
CA LEU A 11 0.46 -0.42 13.90
C LEU A 11 -0.43 -0.93 15.03
N VAL A 12 -0.14 -0.60 16.29
CA VAL A 12 -0.93 -1.09 17.44
C VAL A 12 -2.34 -0.50 17.55
N ARG A 13 -2.70 0.48 16.70
CA ARG A 13 -4.04 1.11 16.68
C ARG A 13 -5.05 0.37 15.80
N TYR A 14 -5.03 -0.96 15.81
CA TYR A 14 -5.82 -1.83 14.91
C TYR A 14 -7.24 -2.15 15.42
N GLY A 15 -7.53 -1.85 16.68
CA GLY A 15 -8.73 -2.33 17.37
C GLY A 15 -10.03 -1.72 16.83
N GLY A 16 -11.10 -2.50 16.89
CA GLY A 16 -12.46 -2.09 16.53
C GLY A 16 -13.02 -2.78 15.29
N ASP A 17 -14.16 -2.26 14.84
CA ASP A 17 -14.79 -2.52 13.55
C ASP A 17 -14.23 -1.59 12.46
N ASP A 18 -14.67 -1.79 11.22
CA ASP A 18 -14.17 -1.06 10.05
C ASP A 18 -14.45 0.45 10.14
N LYS A 19 -15.51 0.88 10.83
CA LYS A 19 -15.81 2.31 11.06
C LYS A 19 -14.80 2.92 12.03
N GLN A 20 -14.40 2.21 13.07
CA GLN A 20 -13.35 2.68 13.97
C GLN A 20 -11.97 2.69 13.29
N ARG A 21 -11.69 1.71 12.42
CA ARG A 21 -10.47 1.67 11.60
C ARG A 21 -10.39 2.82 10.60
N GLU A 22 -11.47 3.10 9.87
CA GLU A 22 -11.64 4.29 9.01
C GLU A 22 -11.29 5.58 9.79
N SER A 23 -11.95 5.77 10.94
CA SER A 23 -11.76 6.95 11.79
C SER A 23 -10.31 7.06 12.29
N THR A 24 -9.71 5.93 12.67
CA THR A 24 -8.33 5.86 13.17
C THR A 24 -7.32 6.16 12.08
N LEU A 25 -7.51 5.61 10.87
CA LEU A 25 -6.64 5.87 9.73
C LEU A 25 -6.66 7.34 9.33
N LYS A 26 -7.85 7.95 9.26
CA LYS A 26 -8.02 9.39 9.02
C LYS A 26 -7.31 10.23 10.09
N GLN A 27 -7.46 9.86 11.36
CA GLN A 27 -6.76 10.54 12.45
C GLN A 27 -5.23 10.41 12.31
N MET A 28 -4.71 9.23 11.96
CA MET A 28 -3.28 9.03 11.77
C MET A 28 -2.71 9.84 10.60
N PHE A 29 -3.46 10.03 9.50
CA PHE A 29 -3.06 10.95 8.43
C PHE A 29 -2.99 12.40 8.91
N ALA A 30 -3.98 12.86 9.68
CA ALA A 30 -3.98 14.21 10.24
C ALA A 30 -2.78 14.41 11.20
N GLU A 31 -2.50 13.44 12.07
CA GLU A 31 -1.33 13.43 12.96
C GLU A 31 0.00 13.39 12.18
N ALA A 32 0.03 12.69 11.04
CA ALA A 32 1.15 12.69 10.10
C ALA A 32 1.31 14.03 9.35
N GLY A 33 0.38 14.98 9.53
CA GLY A 33 0.41 16.32 8.95
C GLY A 33 -0.30 16.46 7.60
N CYS A 34 -1.14 15.49 7.21
CA CYS A 34 -2.02 15.65 6.07
C CYS A 34 -3.14 16.64 6.43
N ASP A 35 -3.09 17.84 5.85
CA ASP A 35 -4.04 18.90 6.19
C ASP A 35 -5.46 18.61 5.68
N ASN A 36 -6.44 19.33 6.24
CA ASN A 36 -7.86 19.15 5.92
C ASN A 36 -8.24 19.49 4.46
N LYS A 37 -7.34 20.13 3.68
CA LYS A 37 -7.59 20.38 2.25
C LYS A 37 -7.23 19.17 1.40
N HIS A 38 -6.30 18.34 1.89
CA HIS A 38 -5.76 17.20 1.16
C HIS A 38 -6.16 15.85 1.76
N LEU A 39 -6.68 15.83 2.98
CA LEU A 39 -7.31 14.67 3.62
C LEU A 39 -8.82 14.65 3.33
N SER A 40 -9.30 13.58 2.72
CA SER A 40 -10.69 13.43 2.28
C SER A 40 -11.20 12.00 2.43
N GLU A 41 -12.51 11.85 2.36
CA GLU A 41 -13.21 10.56 2.27
C GLU A 41 -13.94 10.50 0.93
N GLN A 42 -13.80 9.38 0.21
CA GLN A 42 -14.56 9.10 -0.99
C GLN A 42 -15.68 8.10 -0.65
N PRO A 43 -16.95 8.52 -0.63
CA PRO A 43 -18.06 7.59 -0.46
C PRO A 43 -18.06 6.51 -1.55
N VAL A 44 -18.18 5.25 -1.15
CA VAL A 44 -18.15 4.10 -2.05
C VAL A 44 -19.54 3.49 -2.15
N GLU A 45 -20.04 3.30 -3.37
CA GLU A 45 -21.33 2.65 -3.58
C GLU A 45 -21.28 1.19 -3.06
N LYS A 46 -22.29 0.79 -2.27
CA LYS A 46 -22.41 -0.53 -1.63
C LYS A 46 -21.47 -0.82 -0.47
N SER A 47 -20.62 0.14 -0.08
CA SER A 47 -19.89 0.09 1.18
C SER A 47 -20.56 0.98 2.23
N LYS A 48 -20.41 0.61 3.50
CA LYS A 48 -20.78 1.47 4.64
C LYS A 48 -19.68 2.48 4.97
N GLN A 49 -18.46 2.18 4.58
CA GLN A 49 -17.26 2.95 4.82
C GLN A 49 -16.84 3.65 3.50
N PRO A 50 -16.20 4.82 3.56
CA PRO A 50 -15.55 5.44 2.41
C PRO A 50 -14.12 4.92 2.23
N ASN A 51 -13.53 5.17 1.06
CA ASN A 51 -12.07 5.18 0.97
C ASN A 51 -11.52 6.41 1.72
N VAL A 52 -10.41 6.24 2.45
CA VAL A 52 -9.72 7.35 3.15
C VAL A 52 -8.54 7.80 2.29
N ILE A 53 -8.53 9.06 1.86
CA ILE A 53 -7.55 9.56 0.88
C ILE A 53 -6.77 10.73 1.47
N CYS A 54 -5.44 10.64 1.43
CA CYS A 54 -4.54 11.76 1.69
C CYS A 54 -3.71 12.07 0.44
N MET A 55 -3.79 13.31 -0.04
CA MET A 55 -3.03 13.78 -1.20
C MET A 55 -1.79 14.58 -0.77
N LEU A 56 -0.67 14.38 -1.45
CA LEU A 56 0.51 15.25 -1.38
C LEU A 56 0.76 15.84 -2.77
N PRO A 57 0.44 17.13 -3.00
CA PRO A 57 0.62 17.76 -4.30
C PRO A 57 2.08 17.74 -4.77
N GLY A 58 2.28 17.41 -6.05
CA GLY A 58 3.54 17.57 -6.76
C GLY A 58 3.56 18.79 -7.67
N SER A 59 4.68 19.00 -8.36
CA SER A 59 4.84 20.09 -9.33
C SER A 59 4.36 19.77 -10.75
N SER A 60 3.96 18.52 -11.02
CA SER A 60 3.47 18.06 -12.33
C SER A 60 2.13 17.37 -12.21
N ASP A 61 1.50 17.11 -13.35
CA ASP A 61 0.22 16.39 -13.43
C ASP A 61 0.38 14.86 -13.23
N LYS A 62 1.61 14.35 -13.07
CA LYS A 62 1.87 12.92 -12.89
C LYS A 62 1.55 12.46 -11.47
N VAL A 63 1.06 11.22 -11.36
CA VAL A 63 0.54 10.66 -10.11
C VAL A 63 1.22 9.35 -9.75
N ILE A 64 1.51 9.18 -8.46
CA ILE A 64 1.85 7.89 -7.84
C ILE A 64 0.80 7.59 -6.78
N ILE A 65 0.15 6.44 -6.87
CA ILE A 65 -0.84 5.96 -5.90
C ILE A 65 -0.17 4.97 -4.96
N ILE A 66 -0.43 5.09 -3.66
CA ILE A 66 -0.01 4.13 -2.63
C ILE A 66 -1.25 3.66 -1.89
N GLY A 67 -1.53 2.36 -1.91
CA GLY A 67 -2.77 1.78 -1.40
C GLY A 67 -2.54 0.66 -0.40
N ALA A 68 -3.51 0.50 0.50
CA ALA A 68 -3.74 -0.69 1.32
C ALA A 68 -5.19 -0.69 1.80
N HIS A 69 -5.80 -1.87 1.94
CA HIS A 69 -7.14 -1.96 2.52
C HIS A 69 -7.10 -1.90 4.06
N PHE A 70 -8.16 -1.36 4.65
CA PHE A 70 -8.28 -1.24 6.11
C PHE A 70 -9.39 -2.09 6.70
N ASP A 71 -10.26 -2.70 5.91
CA ASP A 71 -11.27 -3.62 6.43
C ASP A 71 -10.63 -4.90 6.98
N ARG A 72 -11.46 -5.74 7.61
CA ARG A 72 -11.04 -7.07 8.08
C ARG A 72 -12.18 -8.06 7.97
N VAL A 73 -11.80 -9.33 7.90
CA VAL A 73 -12.76 -10.40 8.15
C VAL A 73 -13.09 -10.54 9.66
N PRO A 74 -14.27 -11.09 10.02
CA PRO A 74 -14.68 -11.26 11.42
C PRO A 74 -13.84 -12.23 12.26
N GLU A 75 -13.20 -13.23 11.63
CA GLU A 75 -12.57 -14.38 12.28
C GLU A 75 -11.31 -14.04 13.11
N GLY A 76 -10.68 -12.90 12.83
CA GLY A 76 -9.45 -12.43 13.47
C GLY A 76 -9.45 -10.92 13.72
N ASP A 77 -8.32 -10.43 14.25
CA ASP A 77 -8.14 -9.00 14.49
C ASP A 77 -7.75 -8.26 13.20
N GLY A 78 -7.40 -8.97 12.11
CA GLY A 78 -7.04 -8.42 10.80
C GLY A 78 -5.82 -7.49 10.86
N VAL A 79 -4.85 -7.81 11.72
CA VAL A 79 -3.68 -6.96 11.93
C VAL A 79 -2.68 -7.15 10.81
N VAL A 80 -2.46 -8.40 10.42
CA VAL A 80 -1.62 -8.77 9.30
C VAL A 80 -2.34 -8.41 8.01
N ASP A 81 -3.57 -8.88 7.82
CA ASP A 81 -4.40 -8.64 6.64
C ASP A 81 -5.61 -7.75 7.02
N ASN A 82 -5.56 -6.45 6.77
CA ASN A 82 -4.41 -5.70 6.23
C ASN A 82 -4.15 -4.38 6.97
N TRP A 83 -4.43 -4.34 8.28
CA TRP A 83 -4.07 -3.17 9.08
C TRP A 83 -2.56 -2.87 9.02
N SER A 84 -1.72 -3.88 8.83
CA SER A 84 -0.29 -3.75 8.64
C SER A 84 0.07 -2.83 7.46
N GLY A 85 -0.63 -2.95 6.32
CA GLY A 85 -0.51 -2.06 5.17
C GLY A 85 -1.14 -0.70 5.43
N ALA A 86 -2.41 -0.67 5.87
CA ALA A 86 -3.16 0.57 6.08
C ALA A 86 -2.49 1.53 7.08
N SER A 87 -2.04 1.01 8.22
CA SER A 87 -1.36 1.81 9.26
C SER A 87 0.02 2.33 8.83
N LEU A 88 0.58 1.82 7.73
CA LEU A 88 1.85 2.27 7.17
C LEU A 88 1.68 3.49 6.23
N LEU A 89 0.49 3.69 5.65
CA LEU A 89 0.22 4.81 4.73
C LEU A 89 0.57 6.19 5.33
N PRO A 90 0.19 6.53 6.58
CA PRO A 90 0.55 7.82 7.16
C PRO A 90 2.06 7.98 7.39
N SER A 91 2.76 6.88 7.67
CA SER A 91 4.22 6.86 7.84
C SER A 91 4.96 7.05 6.51
N LEU A 92 4.41 6.53 5.42
CA LEU A 92 4.95 6.75 4.08
C LEU A 92 4.70 8.19 3.61
N TYR A 93 3.50 8.73 3.85
CA TYR A 93 3.20 10.16 3.62
C TYR A 93 4.20 11.06 4.35
N GLU A 94 4.37 10.84 5.66
CA GLU A 94 5.29 11.63 6.48
C GLU A 94 6.75 11.51 6.03
N ALA A 95 7.15 10.35 5.50
CA ALA A 95 8.49 10.15 4.99
C ALA A 95 8.80 10.98 3.74
N VAL A 96 7.80 11.31 2.92
CA VAL A 96 8.00 12.00 1.64
C VAL A 96 7.55 13.46 1.62
N LYS A 97 6.71 13.92 2.56
CA LYS A 97 6.08 15.25 2.53
C LYS A 97 7.01 16.46 2.65
N ASN A 98 8.21 16.30 3.22
CA ASN A 98 9.08 17.45 3.57
C ASN A 98 9.98 17.92 2.41
N GLU A 99 10.03 17.19 1.30
CA GLU A 99 10.82 17.55 0.13
C GLU A 99 9.88 17.83 -1.05
N PRO A 100 10.21 18.79 -1.94
CA PRO A 100 9.46 19.01 -3.17
C PRO A 100 9.37 17.73 -4.01
N ARG A 101 8.19 17.45 -4.56
CA ARG A 101 7.90 16.27 -5.37
C ARG A 101 7.50 16.65 -6.78
N LYS A 102 7.92 15.85 -7.76
CA LYS A 102 7.44 16.01 -9.14
C LYS A 102 6.04 15.43 -9.28
N HIS A 103 5.82 14.23 -8.76
CA HIS A 103 4.54 13.55 -8.79
C HIS A 103 3.66 14.04 -7.65
N THR A 104 2.36 14.11 -7.92
CA THR A 104 1.34 14.12 -6.87
C THR A 104 1.22 12.71 -6.31
N TYR A 105 1.34 12.57 -5.00
CA TYR A 105 1.11 11.29 -4.33
C TYR A 105 -0.33 11.22 -3.82
N VAL A 106 -0.96 10.07 -4.01
CA VAL A 106 -2.30 9.78 -3.48
C VAL A 106 -2.20 8.54 -2.61
N PHE A 107 -2.27 8.72 -1.29
CA PHE A 107 -2.30 7.65 -0.31
C PHE A 107 -3.75 7.27 -0.04
N ILE A 108 -4.10 6.00 -0.20
CA ILE A 108 -5.49 5.54 -0.13
C ILE A 108 -5.61 4.33 0.81
N GLY A 109 -6.42 4.49 1.85
CA GLY A 109 -7.00 3.37 2.58
C GLY A 109 -8.24 2.89 1.83
N PHE A 110 -8.19 1.71 1.22
CA PHE A 110 -9.35 1.12 0.54
C PHE A 110 -10.28 0.44 1.54
N THR A 111 -11.57 0.54 1.28
CA THR A 111 -12.60 -0.15 2.06
C THR A 111 -13.07 -1.42 1.35
N ASP A 112 -13.55 -2.37 2.14
CA ASP A 112 -14.27 -3.57 1.70
C ASP A 112 -13.51 -4.37 0.62
N GLU A 113 -12.19 -4.55 0.80
CA GLU A 113 -11.38 -5.42 -0.05
C GLU A 113 -11.80 -6.88 0.09
N GLU A 114 -12.06 -7.31 1.32
CA GLU A 114 -12.45 -8.68 1.65
C GLU A 114 -13.84 -9.06 1.11
N GLN A 115 -14.57 -8.07 0.60
CA GLN A 115 -15.86 -8.22 -0.08
C GLN A 115 -15.74 -8.18 -1.61
N GLY A 116 -14.53 -8.27 -2.16
CA GLY A 116 -14.22 -8.28 -3.59
C GLY A 116 -13.68 -6.95 -4.12
N GLU A 117 -12.72 -6.37 -3.41
CA GLU A 117 -12.00 -5.14 -3.78
C GLU A 117 -12.92 -3.94 -4.03
N VAL A 118 -13.98 -3.79 -3.24
CA VAL A 118 -15.08 -2.85 -3.51
C VAL A 118 -14.58 -1.40 -3.58
N GLY A 119 -13.75 -1.00 -2.63
CA GLY A 119 -13.19 0.36 -2.55
C GLY A 119 -12.28 0.71 -3.71
N SER A 120 -11.32 -0.16 -4.05
CA SER A 120 -10.38 0.06 -5.15
C SER A 120 -11.05 -0.06 -6.52
N ARG A 121 -11.99 -1.01 -6.70
CA ARG A 121 -12.85 -1.09 -7.91
C ARG A 121 -13.62 0.21 -8.11
N PHE A 122 -14.21 0.75 -7.05
CA PHE A 122 -14.94 2.01 -7.13
C PHE A 122 -14.00 3.15 -7.51
N TYR A 123 -12.87 3.29 -6.83
CA TYR A 123 -11.88 4.34 -7.12
C TYR A 123 -11.44 4.32 -8.59
N VAL A 124 -11.01 3.16 -9.10
CA VAL A 124 -10.53 3.00 -10.48
C VAL A 124 -11.64 3.28 -11.50
N ARG A 125 -12.89 2.90 -11.22
CA ARG A 125 -14.03 3.20 -12.10
C ARG A 125 -14.33 4.69 -12.21
N GLN A 126 -14.08 5.46 -11.15
CA GLN A 126 -14.28 6.91 -11.16
C GLN A 126 -13.13 7.67 -11.84
N MET A 127 -11.98 7.02 -12.11
CA MET A 127 -10.87 7.68 -12.78
C MET A 127 -11.19 8.01 -14.25
N THR A 128 -11.02 9.29 -14.61
CA THR A 128 -11.07 9.73 -16.01
C THR A 128 -9.90 9.15 -16.81
N ASN A 129 -10.00 9.20 -18.14
CA ASN A 129 -8.90 8.71 -18.98
C ASN A 129 -7.62 9.52 -18.79
N GLU A 130 -7.75 10.82 -18.51
CA GLU A 130 -6.64 11.72 -18.21
C GLU A 130 -5.97 11.34 -16.89
N GLN A 131 -6.75 11.04 -15.84
CA GLN A 131 -6.22 10.58 -14.55
C GLN A 131 -5.51 9.23 -14.69
N VAL A 132 -6.07 8.30 -15.47
CA VAL A 132 -5.42 7.02 -15.78
C VAL A 132 -4.09 7.24 -16.49
N ALA A 133 -4.06 8.08 -17.53
CA ALA A 133 -2.83 8.38 -18.28
C ALA A 133 -1.78 9.16 -17.47
N ALA A 134 -2.22 9.91 -16.46
CA ALA A 134 -1.38 10.62 -15.52
C ALA A 134 -0.75 9.71 -14.44
N THR A 135 -1.33 8.54 -14.19
CA THR A 135 -0.89 7.64 -13.11
C THR A 135 0.26 6.75 -13.59
N ASP A 136 1.47 7.03 -13.13
CA ASP A 136 2.68 6.32 -13.56
C ASP A 136 2.95 5.06 -12.70
N ALA A 137 2.40 4.99 -11.48
CA ALA A 137 2.54 3.83 -10.61
C ALA A 137 1.39 3.71 -9.59
N MET A 138 1.02 2.47 -9.26
CA MET A 138 0.26 2.08 -8.09
C MET A 138 1.10 1.11 -7.24
N VAL A 139 1.38 1.46 -5.98
CA VAL A 139 2.06 0.60 -5.01
C VAL A 139 1.04 0.10 -4.01
N ASN A 140 0.73 -1.20 -4.06
CA ASN A 140 -0.16 -1.84 -3.10
C ASN A 140 0.64 -2.50 -1.99
N MET A 141 0.17 -2.38 -0.75
CA MET A 141 0.68 -3.10 0.39
C MET A 141 -0.41 -4.02 0.91
N ASP A 142 -0.11 -5.30 0.98
CA ASP A 142 -1.05 -6.31 1.44
C ASP A 142 -0.32 -7.37 2.25
N THR A 143 -0.72 -7.57 3.50
CA THR A 143 -0.12 -8.59 4.37
C THR A 143 1.36 -8.34 4.63
N LEU A 144 1.69 -7.35 5.47
CA LEU A 144 3.06 -7.03 5.87
C LEU A 144 3.45 -7.63 7.22
N GLY A 145 4.74 -7.88 7.42
CA GLY A 145 5.30 -8.22 8.72
C GLY A 145 5.23 -9.69 9.14
N LEU A 146 4.84 -10.64 8.27
CA LEU A 146 4.94 -12.08 8.57
C LEU A 146 6.32 -12.68 8.26
N ALA A 147 7.09 -12.02 7.41
CA ALA A 147 8.42 -12.40 6.94
C ALA A 147 9.10 -11.15 6.35
N PRO A 148 10.36 -11.24 5.90
CA PRO A 148 10.97 -10.21 5.06
C PRO A 148 10.09 -9.81 3.87
N THR A 149 10.35 -8.64 3.30
CA THR A 149 9.55 -8.09 2.20
C THR A 149 9.59 -9.00 0.96
N GLU A 150 8.42 -9.30 0.42
CA GLU A 150 8.21 -10.06 -0.80
C GLU A 150 7.42 -9.22 -1.82
N ILE A 151 7.54 -9.60 -3.09
CA ILE A 151 6.82 -8.98 -4.20
C ILE A 151 6.02 -10.05 -4.94
N TRP A 152 4.77 -9.75 -5.27
CA TRP A 152 3.99 -10.57 -6.19
C TRP A 152 4.44 -10.29 -7.63
N ALA A 153 5.52 -10.96 -8.03
CA ALA A 153 6.29 -10.61 -9.23
C ALA A 153 5.52 -10.87 -10.54
N SER A 154 4.72 -11.93 -10.63
CA SER A 154 3.91 -12.25 -11.82
C SER A 154 2.85 -11.18 -12.14
N HIS A 155 2.39 -10.46 -11.12
CA HIS A 155 1.32 -9.46 -11.21
C HIS A 155 1.84 -8.01 -11.12
N SER A 156 3.16 -7.82 -11.11
CA SER A 156 3.81 -6.51 -10.93
C SER A 156 4.56 -6.05 -12.19
N ASP A 157 4.56 -4.72 -12.44
CA ASP A 157 5.30 -4.12 -13.56
C ASP A 157 6.81 -4.28 -13.36
N LYS A 158 7.49 -4.76 -14.41
CA LYS A 158 8.93 -5.08 -14.35
C LYS A 158 9.81 -3.87 -14.01
N ARG A 159 9.43 -2.65 -14.39
CA ARG A 159 10.17 -1.43 -14.06
C ARG A 159 10.04 -1.10 -12.57
N LEU A 160 8.83 -1.26 -12.02
CA LEU A 160 8.58 -1.09 -10.58
C LEU A 160 9.36 -2.12 -9.76
N ILE A 161 9.34 -3.40 -10.17
CA ILE A 161 10.18 -4.45 -9.57
C ILE A 161 11.66 -4.08 -9.63
N SER A 162 12.15 -3.68 -10.81
CA SER A 162 13.57 -3.33 -10.99
C SER A 162 14.00 -2.17 -10.08
N ALA A 163 13.13 -1.17 -9.92
CA ALA A 163 13.38 -0.02 -9.06
C ALA A 163 13.48 -0.40 -7.58
N ILE A 164 12.55 -1.21 -7.06
CA ILE A 164 12.60 -1.66 -5.66
C ILE A 164 13.77 -2.62 -5.41
N MET A 165 14.09 -3.51 -6.35
CA MET A 165 15.22 -4.44 -6.23
C MET A 165 16.57 -3.72 -6.23
N ALA A 166 16.72 -2.65 -7.03
CA ALA A 166 17.92 -1.82 -7.03
C ALA A 166 18.14 -1.15 -5.66
N LEU A 167 17.07 -0.62 -5.06
CA LEU A 167 17.12 -0.02 -3.72
C LEU A 167 17.36 -1.06 -2.63
N ALA A 168 16.68 -2.20 -2.68
CA ALA A 168 16.87 -3.29 -1.73
C ALA A 168 18.33 -3.72 -1.66
N LYS A 169 18.98 -3.87 -2.83
CA LYS A 169 20.42 -4.14 -2.93
C LYS A 169 21.27 -3.04 -2.32
N GLN A 170 20.97 -1.77 -2.58
CA GLN A 170 21.72 -0.63 -2.03
C GLN A 170 21.58 -0.51 -0.52
N LEU A 171 20.40 -0.81 0.02
CA LEU A 171 20.09 -0.73 1.46
C LEU A 171 20.47 -2.02 2.22
N ASN A 172 20.91 -3.06 1.51
CA ASN A 172 21.16 -4.40 2.05
C ASN A 172 19.94 -4.97 2.79
N ILE A 173 18.75 -4.77 2.22
CA ILE A 173 17.47 -5.30 2.70
C ILE A 173 17.10 -6.50 1.82
N PRO A 174 16.83 -7.69 2.39
CA PRO A 174 16.42 -8.85 1.61
C PRO A 174 15.02 -8.61 1.02
N VAL A 175 14.90 -8.84 -0.28
CA VAL A 175 13.63 -8.84 -1.01
C VAL A 175 13.66 -9.96 -2.01
N THR A 176 12.61 -10.78 -2.04
CA THR A 176 12.43 -11.78 -3.09
C THR A 176 11.07 -11.63 -3.78
N GLY A 177 10.84 -12.47 -4.80
CA GLY A 177 9.59 -12.50 -5.54
C GLY A 177 8.88 -13.81 -5.25
N VAL A 178 7.79 -13.76 -4.49
CA VAL A 178 6.94 -14.92 -4.19
C VAL A 178 5.59 -14.66 -4.84
N ASN A 179 5.22 -15.49 -5.80
CA ASN A 179 3.92 -15.35 -6.47
C ASN A 179 2.82 -15.98 -5.62
N VAL A 180 1.72 -15.24 -5.46
CA VAL A 180 0.56 -15.65 -4.65
C VAL A 180 -0.69 -15.87 -5.52
N ASP A 181 -0.49 -16.27 -6.78
CA ASP A 181 -1.53 -16.44 -7.82
C ASP A 181 -2.71 -17.34 -7.41
N GLN A 182 -2.50 -18.24 -6.44
CA GLN A 182 -3.51 -19.19 -5.95
C GLN A 182 -4.11 -18.81 -4.59
N ILE A 183 -3.67 -17.70 -4.00
CA ILE A 183 -4.07 -17.30 -2.65
C ILE A 183 -5.27 -16.37 -2.71
N GLY A 184 -5.24 -15.38 -3.59
CA GLY A 184 -6.28 -14.38 -3.69
C GLY A 184 -5.97 -13.34 -4.75
N SER A 185 -6.69 -12.23 -4.66
CA SER A 185 -6.51 -11.04 -5.46
C SER A 185 -6.11 -9.89 -4.52
N THR A 186 -5.88 -8.70 -5.06
CA THR A 186 -5.61 -7.50 -4.23
C THR A 186 -6.21 -6.26 -4.89
N ASP A 187 -6.30 -5.17 -4.13
CA ASP A 187 -6.69 -3.83 -4.62
C ASP A 187 -5.92 -3.31 -5.85
N ALA A 188 -4.77 -3.91 -6.16
CA ALA A 188 -3.93 -3.52 -7.27
C ALA A 188 -4.48 -4.01 -8.63
N GLU A 189 -5.21 -5.13 -8.67
CA GLU A 189 -5.59 -5.81 -9.93
C GLU A 189 -6.37 -4.91 -10.91
N GLN A 190 -7.25 -4.08 -10.37
CA GLN A 190 -8.21 -3.20 -11.03
C GLN A 190 -7.48 -2.07 -11.74
N PHE A 191 -6.36 -1.62 -11.18
CA PHE A 191 -5.47 -0.65 -11.83
C PHE A 191 -4.86 -1.25 -13.10
N SER A 192 -4.52 -2.54 -13.10
CA SER A 192 -4.00 -3.20 -14.30
C SER A 192 -5.06 -3.39 -15.40
N GLU A 193 -6.33 -3.55 -15.05
CA GLU A 193 -7.44 -3.54 -16.02
C GLU A 193 -7.50 -2.21 -16.82
N ARG A 194 -7.09 -1.10 -16.19
CA ARG A 194 -6.95 0.23 -16.82
C ARG A 194 -5.54 0.51 -17.37
N LYS A 195 -4.66 -0.48 -17.39
CA LYS A 195 -3.25 -0.40 -17.86
C LYS A 195 -2.36 0.53 -17.03
N ILE A 196 -2.72 0.78 -15.76
CA ILE A 196 -1.87 1.51 -14.82
C ILE A 196 -0.78 0.54 -14.33
N PRO A 197 0.51 0.90 -14.41
CA PRO A 197 1.59 0.09 -13.84
C PRO A 197 1.41 -0.08 -12.34
N ARG A 198 1.55 -1.31 -11.85
CA ARG A 198 1.33 -1.63 -10.43
C ARG A 198 2.40 -2.54 -9.86
N ILE A 199 2.52 -2.54 -8.54
CA ILE A 199 3.32 -3.50 -7.78
C ILE A 199 2.62 -3.83 -6.47
N THR A 200 2.58 -5.09 -6.09
CA THR A 200 2.07 -5.54 -4.79
C THR A 200 3.22 -6.00 -3.91
N ILE A 201 3.32 -5.40 -2.73
CA ILE A 201 4.31 -5.67 -1.70
C ILE A 201 3.63 -6.44 -0.56
N HIS A 202 4.18 -7.58 -0.19
CA HIS A 202 3.64 -8.45 0.85
C HIS A 202 4.76 -9.08 1.70
N SER A 203 4.39 -10.00 2.58
CA SER A 203 5.32 -10.80 3.40
C SER A 203 4.94 -12.29 3.49
N LEU A 204 4.05 -12.73 2.60
CA LEU A 204 3.69 -14.14 2.45
C LEU A 204 4.84 -14.98 1.88
N THR A 205 5.10 -16.11 2.53
CA THR A 205 6.04 -17.17 2.13
C THR A 205 5.33 -18.51 2.20
N GLN A 206 5.94 -19.59 1.70
CA GLN A 206 5.39 -20.93 1.85
C GLN A 206 5.20 -21.33 3.33
N GLU A 207 6.09 -20.88 4.20
CA GLU A 207 6.02 -21.15 5.65
C GLU A 207 4.84 -20.42 6.29
N THR A 208 4.70 -19.12 6.03
CA THR A 208 3.63 -18.31 6.62
C THR A 208 2.25 -18.70 6.08
N TRP A 209 2.20 -19.14 4.81
CA TRP A 209 1.01 -19.77 4.23
C TRP A 209 0.62 -21.06 4.95
N ASN A 210 1.57 -21.98 5.16
CA ASN A 210 1.33 -23.24 5.86
C ASN A 210 0.88 -23.03 7.31
N ALA A 211 1.26 -21.90 7.93
CA ALA A 211 0.81 -21.52 9.26
C ALA A 211 -0.69 -21.15 9.32
N ARG A 212 -1.32 -20.86 8.17
CA ARG A 212 -2.74 -20.47 8.03
C ARG A 212 -3.12 -19.34 8.98
N ILE A 213 -2.42 -18.22 8.87
CA ILE A 213 -2.63 -17.04 9.71
C ILE A 213 -3.81 -16.22 9.19
N LEU A 214 -3.77 -15.86 7.90
CA LEU A 214 -4.76 -15.01 7.26
C LEU A 214 -6.17 -15.58 7.37
N HIS A 215 -7.15 -14.69 7.53
CA HIS A 215 -8.58 -15.00 7.68
C HIS A 215 -8.91 -16.00 8.80
N THR A 216 -8.09 -16.03 9.85
CA THR A 216 -8.35 -16.84 11.04
C THR A 216 -8.11 -16.04 12.31
N SER A 217 -8.52 -16.61 13.44
CA SER A 217 -8.22 -16.06 14.78
C SER A 217 -6.73 -15.94 15.13
N LYS A 218 -5.83 -16.41 14.27
CA LYS A 218 -4.38 -16.22 14.40
C LYS A 218 -3.92 -14.87 13.84
N ASP A 219 -4.70 -14.24 12.97
CA ASP A 219 -4.39 -12.91 12.47
C ASP A 219 -4.57 -11.89 13.60
N LYS A 220 -3.45 -11.60 14.27
CA LYS A 220 -3.33 -10.76 15.45
C LYS A 220 -1.97 -10.07 15.46
N LEU A 221 -1.84 -9.02 16.28
CA LEU A 221 -0.56 -8.31 16.45
C LEU A 221 0.61 -9.23 16.82
N SER A 222 0.36 -10.30 17.60
CA SER A 222 1.39 -11.28 17.97
C SER A 222 1.96 -12.07 16.80
N ALA A 223 1.31 -12.07 15.63
CA ALA A 223 1.83 -12.69 14.41
C ALA A 223 2.82 -11.79 13.67
N ILE A 224 2.81 -10.47 13.93
CA ILE A 224 3.74 -9.53 13.32
C ILE A 224 5.15 -9.75 13.88
N ARG A 225 6.12 -9.82 12.98
CA ARG A 225 7.55 -9.77 13.24
C ARG A 225 8.00 -8.30 13.16
N PRO A 226 8.23 -7.60 14.28
CA PRO A 226 8.40 -6.15 14.28
C PRO A 226 9.60 -5.67 13.48
N ASP A 227 10.70 -6.43 13.49
CA ASP A 227 11.90 -6.10 12.71
C ASP A 227 11.64 -6.17 11.20
N ASP A 228 10.94 -7.20 10.72
CA ASP A 228 10.61 -7.34 9.30
C ASP A 228 9.61 -6.27 8.85
N TYR A 229 8.63 -5.95 9.70
CA TYR A 229 7.69 -4.85 9.46
C TYR A 229 8.42 -3.50 9.33
N TYR A 230 9.33 -3.20 10.26
CA TYR A 230 10.09 -1.95 10.21
C TYR A 230 11.08 -1.89 9.04
N GLN A 231 11.73 -3.01 8.67
CA GLN A 231 12.58 -3.04 7.47
C GLN A 231 11.76 -2.84 6.20
N THR A 232 10.55 -3.41 6.13
CA THR A 232 9.61 -3.16 5.02
C THR A 232 9.27 -1.67 4.93
N TYR A 233 8.97 -1.01 6.06
CA TYR A 233 8.79 0.45 6.09
C TYR A 233 10.00 1.20 5.55
N ARG A 234 11.22 0.86 5.98
CA ARG A 234 12.44 1.54 5.54
C ARG A 234 12.65 1.43 4.03
N LEU A 235 12.42 0.24 3.48
CA LEU A 235 12.48 0.00 2.06
C LEU A 235 11.41 0.80 1.30
N LEU A 236 10.15 0.74 1.75
CA LEU A 236 9.03 1.42 1.09
C LEU A 236 9.15 2.94 1.13
N ALA A 237 9.59 3.52 2.24
CA ALA A 237 9.83 4.95 2.34
C ALA A 237 10.90 5.43 1.34
N ALA A 238 11.99 4.67 1.19
CA ALA A 238 13.01 4.94 0.18
C ALA A 238 12.48 4.73 -1.24
N TYR A 239 11.70 3.66 -1.45
CA TYR A 239 11.13 3.30 -2.74
C TYR A 239 10.14 4.33 -3.27
N VAL A 240 9.17 4.76 -2.46
CA VAL A 240 8.19 5.77 -2.82
C VAL A 240 8.87 7.12 -3.15
N ALA A 241 9.92 7.49 -2.42
CA ALA A 241 10.72 8.67 -2.74
C ALA A 241 11.52 8.54 -4.04
N PHE A 242 12.04 7.35 -4.34
CA PHE A 242 12.80 7.06 -5.56
C PHE A 242 11.90 7.03 -6.80
N LEU A 243 10.68 6.49 -6.67
CA LEU A 243 9.69 6.47 -7.76
C LEU A 243 9.42 7.87 -8.32
N ASP A 244 9.52 8.93 -7.52
CA ASP A 244 9.38 10.32 -7.99
C ASP A 244 10.32 10.67 -9.15
N GLN A 245 11.45 9.97 -9.24
CA GLN A 245 12.48 10.21 -10.25
C GLN A 245 12.42 9.24 -11.43
N VAL A 246 11.84 8.04 -11.25
CA VAL A 246 11.95 6.94 -12.22
C VAL A 246 10.63 6.44 -12.77
N ALA A 247 9.49 6.75 -12.15
CA ALA A 247 8.19 6.23 -12.58
C ALA A 247 7.79 6.69 -14.00
N SER A 248 8.06 7.96 -14.34
CA SER A 248 7.77 8.52 -15.66
C SER A 248 8.73 8.10 -16.78
N ALA A 249 9.73 7.24 -16.52
CA ALA A 249 10.69 6.84 -17.55
C ALA A 249 9.99 6.14 -18.73
N PRO A 250 10.21 6.58 -19.98
CA PRO A 250 9.55 5.99 -21.14
C PRO A 250 9.81 4.48 -21.22
N VAL A 251 8.79 3.72 -21.62
CA VAL A 251 8.95 2.31 -21.99
C VAL A 251 9.84 2.29 -23.23
N THR A 252 11.12 1.98 -23.08
CA THR A 252 11.94 1.62 -24.23
C THR A 252 11.36 0.32 -24.80
N PRO A 253 10.88 0.29 -26.06
CA PRO A 253 10.56 -0.98 -26.69
C PRO A 253 11.85 -1.81 -26.72
N ASN A 254 11.76 -3.08 -26.31
CA ASN A 254 12.89 -4.00 -26.38
C ASN A 254 13.52 -3.91 -27.77
N PRO A 255 14.87 -3.87 -27.88
CA PRO A 255 15.51 -4.18 -29.15
C PRO A 255 15.09 -5.59 -29.53
N GLN A 256 14.61 -5.74 -30.77
CA GLN A 256 14.32 -7.04 -31.40
C GLN A 256 15.54 -7.95 -31.41
#